data_AF-F8KYP4-F1
#
_entry.id   AF-F8KYP4-F1
#
_cell.length_a   1.000
_cell.length_b   1.000
_cell.length_c   1.000
_cell.angle_alpha   90.00
_cell.angle_beta   90.00
_cell.angle_gamma   90.00
#
_symmetry.space_group_name_H-M   'P 1'
#
loop_
_entity.id
_entity.type
_entity.pdbx_description
1 polymer ?
#
loop_
_entity_poly.entity_id
_entity_poly.type
_entity_poly.pdbx_seq_one_letter_code
_entity_poly.pdbx_strand_id
1 'polypeptide(L)' 'MIWKQIENCLDEMIEYQQKCLLAQGRQLVDGLTSDDILQPNDFPDLEVNPHFRYEEGQLAGLQSARIALSALKKEISN' A
#
# COMPACT_ATOMS: atom_id res chain seq x y z
N MET A 1 -23.80 4.53 -6.05
CA MET A 1 -23.43 3.14 -6.43
C MET A 1 -22.02 3.07 -7.00
N ILE A 2 -21.68 3.83 -8.05
CA ILE A 2 -20.35 3.77 -8.69
C ILE A 2 -19.18 4.10 -7.77
N TRP A 3 -19.27 5.16 -6.95
CA TRP A 3 -18.21 5.53 -6.01
C TRP A 3 -17.86 4.40 -5.04
N LYS A 4 -18.87 3.71 -4.50
CA LYS A 4 -18.67 2.57 -3.62
C LYS A 4 -17.95 1.41 -4.34
N GLN A 5 -18.22 1.20 -5.63
CA GLN A 5 -17.52 0.17 -6.41
C GLN A 5 -16.05 0.55 -6.66
N ILE A 6 -15.77 1.83 -6.94
CA ILE A 6 -14.40 2.35 -7.09
C ILE A 6 -13.64 2.21 -5.77
N GLU A 7 -14.25 2.63 -4.65
CA GLU A 7 -13.68 2.53 -3.31
C GLU A 7 -13.37 1.06 -2.97
N ASN A 8 -14.32 0.15 -3.15
CA ASN A 8 -14.10 -1.28 -2.91
C ASN A 8 -12.98 -1.85 -3.78
N CYS A 9 -12.96 -1.55 -5.07
CA CYS A 9 -11.91 -2.03 -5.97
C CYS A 9 -10.53 -1.53 -5.54
N LEU A 10 -10.43 -0.26 -5.13
CA LEU A 10 -9.18 0.32 -4.67
C LEU A 10 -8.73 -0.27 -3.33
N ASP A 11 -9.66 -0.51 -2.41
CA ASP A 11 -9.37 -1.17 -1.14
C ASP A 11 -8.86 -2.60 -1.35
N GLU A 12 -9.47 -3.37 -2.26
CA GLU A 12 -9.00 -4.71 -2.65
C GLU A 12 -7.58 -4.67 -3.23
N MET A 13 -7.28 -3.68 -4.09
CA MET A 13 -5.93 -3.49 -4.64
C MET A 13 -4.91 -3.15 -3.56
N ILE A 14 -5.26 -2.28 -2.61
CA ILE A 14 -4.39 -1.90 -1.49
C ILE A 14 -4.12 -3.11 -0.59
N GLU A 15 -5.15 -3.87 -0.22
CA GLU A 15 -5.01 -5.07 0.61
C GLU A 15 -4.15 -6.14 -0.08
N TYR A 16 -4.32 -6.32 -1.39
CA TYR A 16 -3.48 -7.23 -2.16
C TYR A 16 -2.03 -6.79 -2.16
N GLN A 17 -1.78 -5.50 -2.42
CA GLN A 17 -0.43 -4.95 -2.43
C GLN A 17 0.25 -5.05 -1.07
N GLN A 18 -0.48 -4.83 0.04
CA GLN A 18 0.04 -5.03 1.40
C GLN A 18 0.47 -6.48 1.65
N LYS A 19 -0.29 -7.46 1.15
CA LYS A 19 0.08 -8.89 1.26
C LYS A 19 1.33 -9.20 0.45
N CYS A 20 1.45 -8.65 -0.76
CA CYS A 20 2.66 -8.80 -1.59
C CYS A 20 3.89 -8.20 -0.89
N LEU A 21 3.76 -6.99 -0.36
CA LEU A 21 4.83 -6.30 0.37
C LEU A 21 5.25 -7.09 1.62
N LEU A 22 4.30 -7.62 2.39
CA LEU A 22 4.58 -8.47 3.56
C LEU A 22 5.25 -9.78 3.18
N ALA A 23 4.81 -10.42 2.11
CA ALA A 23 5.41 -11.65 1.63
C ALA A 23 6.87 -11.43 1.19
N GLN A 24 7.16 -10.32 0.49
CA GLN A 24 8.53 -9.96 0.13
C GLN A 24 9.36 -9.56 1.36
N GLY A 25 8.81 -8.75 2.26
CA GLY A 25 9.51 -8.34 3.49
C GLY A 25 9.89 -9.54 4.35
N ARG A 26 9.02 -10.55 4.47
CA ARG A 26 9.31 -11.81 5.18
C ARG A 26 10.36 -12.69 4.52
N GLN A 27 10.67 -12.48 3.24
CA GLN A 27 11.81 -13.16 2.60
C GLN A 27 13.15 -12.53 2.97
N LEU A 28 13.13 -11.29 3.47
CA LEU A 28 14.31 -10.51 3.83
C LEU A 28 14.52 -10.49 5.34
N VAL A 29 13.45 -10.36 6.11
CA VAL A 29 13.46 -10.28 7.57
C VAL A 29 12.53 -11.34 8.14
N ASP A 30 13.11 -12.31 8.85
CA ASP A 30 12.34 -13.36 9.53
C ASP A 30 11.41 -12.77 10.59
N GLY A 31 10.16 -13.21 10.60
CA GLY A 31 9.17 -12.80 11.60
C GLY A 31 8.54 -11.43 11.40
N LEU A 32 8.80 -10.76 10.27
CA LEU A 32 8.22 -9.45 9.96
C LEU A 32 6.69 -9.45 10.08
N THR A 33 6.14 -8.49 10.82
CA THR A 33 4.70 -8.30 11.03
C THR A 33 4.12 -7.27 10.07
N SER A 34 2.80 -7.16 10.02
CA SER A 34 2.11 -6.12 9.23
C SER A 34 2.41 -4.71 9.74
N ASP A 35 2.67 -4.57 11.05
CA ASP A 35 2.91 -3.28 11.68
C ASP A 35 4.33 -2.80 11.36
N ASP A 36 5.30 -3.72 11.26
CA ASP A 36 6.68 -3.44 10.88
C ASP A 36 6.79 -2.86 9.45
N ILE A 37 5.89 -3.25 8.55
CA ILE A 37 5.83 -2.71 7.17
C ILE A 37 5.44 -1.24 7.15
N LEU A 38 4.78 -0.75 8.20
CA LEU A 38 4.45 0.68 8.29
C LEU A 38 5.71 1.50 8.59
N GLN A 39 6.78 0.90 9.10
CA GLN A 39 8.05 1.54 9.44
C GLN A 39 9.24 0.76 8.83
N PRO A 40 9.30 0.60 7.50
CA PRO A 40 10.30 -0.28 6.86
C PRO A 40 11.73 0.25 7.01
N ASN A 41 11.90 1.53 7.34
CA ASN A 41 13.19 2.16 7.61
C ASN A 41 13.86 1.63 8.90
N ASP A 42 13.12 0.95 9.76
CA ASP A 42 13.68 0.30 10.96
C ASP A 42 14.44 -0.99 10.59
N PHE A 43 14.31 -1.46 9.33
CA PHE A 43 14.92 -2.68 8.82
C PHE A 43 15.86 -2.36 7.64
N PRO A 44 17.17 -2.26 7.86
CA PRO A 44 18.14 -1.93 6.81
C PRO A 44 18.05 -2.87 5.59
N ASP A 45 17.73 -4.14 5.82
CA ASP A 45 17.59 -5.16 4.77
C ASP A 45 16.43 -4.88 3.81
N LEU A 46 15.37 -4.21 4.29
CA LEU A 46 14.24 -3.78 3.47
C LEU A 46 14.59 -2.51 2.67
N GLU A 47 15.33 -1.58 3.29
CA GLU A 47 15.70 -0.31 2.67
C GLU A 47 16.62 -0.51 1.46
N VAL A 48 17.58 -1.42 1.57
CA VAL A 48 18.56 -1.68 0.50
C VAL A 48 18.03 -2.59 -0.62
N ASN A 49 16.86 -3.20 -0.45
CA ASN A 49 16.30 -4.14 -1.41
C ASN A 49 15.46 -3.42 -2.48
N PRO A 50 15.89 -3.37 -3.76
CA PRO A 50 15.18 -2.62 -4.80
C PRO A 50 13.78 -3.17 -5.10
N HIS A 51 13.56 -4.48 -4.96
CA HIS A 51 12.25 -5.08 -5.18
C HIS A 51 11.27 -4.68 -4.10
N PHE A 52 11.71 -4.73 -2.84
CA PHE A 52 10.89 -4.28 -1.71
C PHE A 52 10.53 -2.79 -1.86
N ARG A 53 11.50 -1.93 -2.17
CA ARG A 53 11.27 -0.49 -2.41
C ARG A 53 10.31 -0.23 -3.57
N TYR A 54 10.35 -1.04 -4.62
CA TYR A 54 9.40 -0.95 -5.74
C TYR A 54 7.97 -1.28 -5.28
N GLU A 55 7.76 -2.38 -4.57
CA GLU A 55 6.42 -2.74 -4.07
C GLU A 55 5.88 -1.74 -3.04
N GLU A 56 6.75 -1.17 -2.21
CA GLU A 56 6.40 -0.09 -1.28
C GLU A 56 5.92 1.15 -2.06
N GLY A 57 6.64 1.53 -3.12
CA GLY A 57 6.25 2.62 -4.01
C GLY A 57 4.89 2.39 -4.68
N GLN A 58 4.61 1.15 -5.09
CA GLN A 58 3.30 0.77 -5.65
C GLN A 58 2.18 0.95 -4.62
N LEU A 59 2.40 0.51 -3.36
CA LEU A 59 1.44 0.72 -2.28
C LEU A 59 1.19 2.21 -2.02
N ALA A 60 2.25 3.02 -1.97
CA ALA A 60 2.16 4.47 -1.80
C ALA A 60 1.38 5.14 -2.96
N GLY A 61 1.56 4.65 -4.19
CA GLY A 61 0.81 5.08 -5.36
C GLY A 61 -0.69 4.82 -5.24
N LEU A 62 -1.08 3.61 -4.82
CA LEU A 62 -2.49 3.25 -4.59
C LEU A 62 -3.13 4.10 -3.47
N GLN A 63 -2.40 4.33 -2.38
CA GLN A 63 -2.86 5.19 -1.29
C GLN A 63 -3.03 6.64 -1.74
N SER A 64 -2.12 7.14 -2.59
CA SER A 64 -2.23 8.48 -3.19
C SER A 64 -3.45 8.59 -4.09
N ALA A 65 -3.73 7.57 -4.91
CA ALA A 65 -4.93 7.51 -5.72
C ALA A 65 -6.21 7.53 -4.86
N ARG A 66 -6.23 6.82 -3.73
CA ARG A 66 -7.36 6.83 -2.78
C ARG A 66 -7.64 8.21 -2.22
N ILE A 67 -6.59 8.94 -1.84
CA ILE A 67 -6.71 10.31 -1.34
C ILE A 67 -7.28 11.22 -2.43
N ALA A 68 -6.73 11.17 -3.64
CA ALA A 68 -7.17 12.00 -4.76
C ALA A 68 -8.64 11.73 -5.14
N LEU A 69 -9.04 10.46 -5.25
CA LEU A 69 -10.42 10.08 -5.57
C LEU A 69 -11.40 10.47 -4.46
N SER A 70 -10.98 10.40 -3.20
CA SER A 70 -11.81 10.85 -2.06
C SER A 70 -12.07 12.35 -2.11
N ALA A 71 -11.04 13.15 -2.44
CA ALA A 71 -11.17 14.59 -2.61
C ALA A 71 -12.11 14.91 -3.79
N LEU A 72 -11.91 14.26 -4.94
CA LEU A 72 -12.74 14.45 -6.13
C LEU A 72 -14.22 14.10 -5.87
N LYS A 73 -14.49 13.00 -5.16
CA LYS A 73 -15.84 12.62 -4.76
C LYS A 73 -16.51 13.72 -3.93
N LYS A 74 -15.77 14.33 -3.00
CA LYS A 74 -16.28 15.42 -2.15
C LYS A 74 -16.57 16.67 -2.97
N GLU A 75 -15.70 17.05 -3.90
CA GLU A 75 -15.91 18.20 -4.78
C GLU A 75 -17.15 18.04 -5.66
N ILE A 76 -17.39 16.85 -6.21
CA ILE A 76 -18.56 16.56 -7.06
C ILE A 76 -19.86 16.46 -6.26
N SER A 77 -19.77 16.13 -4.97
CA SER A 77 -20.94 15.96 -4.09
C SER A 77 -21.36 17.25 -3.39
N ASN A 78 -20.60 18.34 -3.55
CA ASN A 78 -20.92 19.70 -3.11
C ASN A 78 -21.57 20.50 -4.24
#